data_AF-W4N659-F1
#
_entry.id   AF-W4N659-F1
#
_cell.length_a   1.000
_cell.length_b   1.000
_cell.length_c   1.000
_cell.angle_alpha   90.00
_cell.angle_beta   90.00
_cell.angle_gamma   90.00
#
_symmetry.space_group_name_H-M   'P 1'
#
loop_
_entity.id
_entity.type
_entity.pdbx_description
1 polymer ?
#
loop_
_entity_poly.entity_id
_entity_poly.type
_entity_poly.pdbx_seq_one_letter_code
_entity_poly.pdbx_strand_id
1 'polypeptide(L)'
;MSLPWILQWPGILLPAIGLLIAVLATLIGVITHETRDTVKTVAAILHVSESDINDIRITWGPFPFWMPATVAMSVRVPVRTVPTIRNFEDATDVAGQLMDVLEMDDAEPPTLHRRIWSWKFTR
;
A
#
# COMPACT_ATOMS: atom_id res chain seq x y z
N MET A 1 -13.62 26.15 41.04
CA MET A 1 -13.14 25.18 40.03
C MET A 1 -12.28 25.95 39.03
N SER A 2 -10.96 25.78 39.07
CA SER A 2 -10.03 26.42 38.13
C SER A 2 -10.17 25.78 36.76
N LEU A 3 -10.42 26.59 35.72
CA LEU A 3 -10.36 26.12 34.33
C LEU A 3 -8.99 25.47 34.08
N PRO A 4 -8.91 24.35 33.33
CA PRO A 4 -7.65 23.70 33.04
C PRO A 4 -6.71 24.68 32.36
N TRP A 5 -5.46 24.77 32.84
CA TRP A 5 -4.42 25.71 32.38
C TRP A 5 -4.21 25.71 30.85
N ILE A 6 -4.54 24.59 30.20
CA ILE A 6 -4.59 24.41 28.75
C ILE A 6 -5.50 25.44 28.06
N LEU A 7 -6.62 25.86 28.65
CA LEU A 7 -7.51 26.84 28.03
C LEU A 7 -6.99 28.28 28.07
N GLN A 8 -5.88 28.56 28.77
CA GLN A 8 -5.35 29.93 28.94
C GLN A 8 -4.47 30.40 27.77
N TRP A 9 -4.06 29.50 26.87
CA TRP A 9 -3.17 29.80 25.74
C TRP A 9 -3.78 29.44 24.38
N PRO A 10 -4.94 30.00 24.00
CA PRO A 10 -5.55 29.74 22.69
C PRO A 10 -4.64 30.17 21.53
N GLY A 11 -3.77 31.16 21.76
CA GLY A 11 -2.79 31.64 20.78
C GLY A 11 -1.68 30.64 20.43
N ILE A 12 -1.47 29.58 21.21
CA ILE A 12 -0.46 28.54 20.95
C ILE A 12 -1.11 27.21 20.58
N LEU A 13 -2.24 26.86 21.22
CA LEU A 13 -2.94 25.61 20.93
C LEU A 13 -3.52 25.54 19.53
N LEU A 14 -4.16 26.62 19.06
CA LEU A 14 -4.73 26.67 17.71
C LEU A 14 -3.68 26.48 16.60
N PRO A 15 -2.54 27.21 16.59
CA PRO A 15 -1.50 26.98 15.58
C PRO A 15 -0.82 25.62 15.74
N ALA A 16 -0.62 25.11 16.96
CA ALA A 16 -0.05 23.78 17.16
C ALA A 16 -0.95 22.66 16.61
N ILE A 17 -2.27 22.76 16.82
CA ILE A 17 -3.25 21.83 16.24
C ILE A 17 -3.29 21.97 14.71
N GLY A 18 -3.26 23.20 14.19
CA GLY A 18 -3.20 23.44 12.75
C GLY A 18 -1.97 22.82 12.09
N LEU A 19 -0.80 22.94 12.73
CA LEU A 19 0.45 22.37 12.25
C LEU A 19 0.43 20.84 12.33
N LEU A 20 -0.15 20.26 13.39
CA LEU A 20 -0.38 18.82 13.49
C LEU A 20 -1.24 18.31 12.33
N ILE A 21 -2.35 18.98 12.03
CA ILE A 21 -3.24 18.63 10.91
C ILE A 21 -2.51 18.76 9.58
N ALA A 22 -1.70 19.81 9.38
CA ALA A 22 -0.92 20.00 8.17
C ALA A 22 0.10 18.88 7.95
N VAL A 23 0.79 18.45 9.02
CA VAL A 23 1.72 17.31 9.00
C VAL A 23 1.00 16.01 8.68
N LEU A 24 -0.17 15.76 9.29
CA LEU A 24 -0.99 14.59 8.96
C LEU A 24 -1.47 14.61 7.51
N ALA A 25 -1.91 15.76 7.01
CA ALA A 25 -2.37 15.91 5.63
C ALA A 25 -1.23 15.69 4.62
N THR A 26 -0.03 16.20 4.91
CA THR A 26 1.16 15.94 4.08
C THR A 26 1.57 14.47 4.14
N LEU A 27 1.57 13.85 5.31
CA LEU A 27 1.86 12.42 5.46
C LEU A 27 0.87 11.55 4.67
N ILE A 28 -0.44 11.81 4.80
CA ILE A 28 -1.48 11.12 4.02
C ILE A 28 -1.27 11.36 2.52
N GLY A 29 -0.92 12.59 2.12
CA GLY A 29 -0.63 12.95 0.74
C GLY A 29 0.55 12.17 0.16
N VAL A 30 1.66 12.09 0.89
CA VAL A 30 2.85 11.31 0.53
C VAL A 30 2.51 9.83 0.41
N ILE A 31 1.85 9.25 1.42
CA ILE A 31 1.42 7.83 1.39
C ILE A 31 0.52 7.57 0.19
N THR A 32 -0.43 8.47 -0.10
CA THR A 32 -1.34 8.33 -1.25
C THR A 32 -0.60 8.44 -2.58
N HIS A 33 0.40 9.32 -2.66
CA HIS A 33 1.22 9.50 -3.87
C HIS A 33 2.07 8.26 -4.13
N GLU A 34 2.81 7.78 -3.12
CA GLU A 34 3.62 6.57 -3.24
C GLU A 34 2.77 5.33 -3.54
N THR A 35 1.60 5.21 -2.93
CA THR A 35 0.66 4.13 -3.26
C THR A 35 0.21 4.21 -4.71
N ARG A 36 -0.05 5.40 -5.27
CA ARG A 36 -0.45 5.56 -6.67
C ARG A 36 0.68 5.21 -7.63
N ASP A 37 1.91 5.61 -7.33
CA ASP A 37 3.06 5.28 -8.17
C ASP A 37 3.35 3.77 -8.11
N THR A 38 3.25 3.16 -6.93
CA THR A 38 3.37 1.71 -6.77
C THR A 38 2.28 0.97 -7.56
N VAL A 39 1.03 1.42 -7.49
CA VAL A 39 -0.08 0.84 -8.27
C VAL A 39 0.15 0.97 -9.78
N LYS A 40 0.65 2.12 -10.26
CA LYS A 40 0.97 2.32 -11.68
C LYS A 40 2.11 1.41 -12.15
N THR A 41 3.15 1.25 -11.34
CA THR A 41 4.27 0.36 -11.67
C THR A 41 3.82 -1.09 -11.69
N VAL A 42 3.01 -1.53 -10.72
CA VAL A 42 2.41 -2.86 -10.70
C VAL A 42 1.49 -3.08 -11.91
N ALA A 43 0.68 -2.07 -12.28
CA ALA A 43 -0.17 -2.13 -13.46
C ALA A 43 0.65 -2.24 -14.77
N ALA A 44 1.77 -1.52 -14.87
CA ALA A 44 2.66 -1.57 -16.02
C ALA A 44 3.30 -2.96 -16.20
N ILE A 45 3.79 -3.58 -15.12
CA ILE A 45 4.36 -4.93 -15.14
C ILE A 45 3.31 -5.97 -15.55
N LEU A 46 2.13 -5.86 -14.95
CA LEU A 46 1.01 -6.76 -15.22
C LEU A 46 0.33 -6.48 -16.58
N HIS A 47 0.82 -5.50 -17.36
CA HIS A 47 0.19 -5.06 -18.61
C HIS A 47 -1.32 -4.79 -18.46
N VAL A 48 -1.70 -4.24 -17.31
CA VAL A 48 -3.09 -3.92 -16.98
C VAL A 48 -3.47 -2.62 -17.69
N SER A 49 -4.61 -2.63 -18.36
CA SER A 49 -5.20 -1.45 -19.00
C SER A 49 -5.48 -0.35 -17.97
N GLU A 50 -5.29 0.92 -18.34
CA GLU A 50 -5.56 2.09 -17.48
C GLU A 50 -6.99 2.10 -16.92
N SER A 51 -7.94 1.54 -17.67
CA SER A 51 -9.34 1.36 -17.26
C SER A 51 -9.51 0.50 -16.01
N ASP A 52 -8.62 -0.46 -15.79
CA ASP A 52 -8.76 -1.47 -14.76
C ASP A 52 -7.70 -1.34 -13.65
N ILE A 53 -6.91 -0.27 -13.64
CA ILE A 53 -5.94 0.05 -12.57
C ILE A 53 -6.63 0.12 -11.21
N ASN A 54 -7.87 0.64 -11.16
CA ASN A 54 -8.66 0.73 -9.91
C ASN A 54 -9.08 -0.64 -9.34
N ASP A 55 -9.00 -1.71 -10.14
CA ASP A 55 -9.30 -3.06 -9.68
C ASP A 55 -8.11 -3.74 -8.99
N ILE A 56 -6.91 -3.17 -9.13
CA ILE A 56 -5.72 -3.61 -8.39
C ILE A 56 -5.84 -3.12 -6.95
N ARG A 57 -5.92 -4.07 -6.01
CA ARG A 57 -5.91 -3.76 -4.57
C ARG A 57 -4.55 -4.09 -3.99
N ILE A 58 -3.84 -3.04 -3.61
CA ILE A 58 -2.64 -3.12 -2.79
C ILE A 58 -3.04 -2.91 -1.34
N THR A 59 -2.66 -3.81 -0.46
CA THR A 59 -2.89 -3.70 0.98
C THR A 59 -1.56 -3.84 1.69
N TRP A 60 -1.15 -2.78 2.36
CA TRP A 60 -0.05 -2.82 3.31
C TRP A 60 -0.54 -3.56 4.57
N GLY A 61 0.21 -4.57 4.99
CA GLY A 61 -0.09 -5.38 6.16
C GLY A 61 -0.01 -4.56 7.46
N PRO A 62 -0.58 -5.07 8.57
CA PRO A 62 -0.52 -4.40 9.85
C PRO A 62 0.95 -4.34 10.29
N PHE A 63 1.51 -3.13 10.36
CA PHE A 63 2.75 -2.88 11.09
C PHE A 63 2.47 -3.10 12.58
N PRO A 64 3.02 -4.13 13.24
CA PRO A 64 3.16 -4.05 14.68
C PRO A 64 4.10 -2.87 14.93
N PHE A 65 3.65 -1.84 15.65
CA PHE A 65 4.49 -0.66 15.96
C PHE A 65 5.82 -0.99 16.67
N TRP A 66 5.97 -2.24 17.11
CA TRP A 66 7.16 -2.81 17.75
C TRP A 66 8.18 -3.40 16.76
N MET A 67 7.82 -3.60 15.49
CA MET A 67 8.69 -4.18 14.46
C MET A 67 8.86 -3.18 13.31
N PRO A 68 9.86 -2.27 13.41
CA PRO A 68 10.09 -1.24 12.39
C PRO A 68 10.69 -1.78 11.08
N ALA A 69 11.10 -3.06 11.03
CA ALA A 69 11.86 -3.61 9.92
C ALA A 69 11.07 -4.53 8.98
N THR A 70 9.90 -5.05 9.39
CA THR A 70 9.15 -6.00 8.56
C THR A 70 8.00 -5.34 7.82
N VAL A 71 8.13 -5.17 6.51
CA VAL A 71 7.09 -4.57 5.64
C VAL A 71 6.35 -5.69 4.93
N ALA A 72 5.07 -5.92 5.27
CA ALA A 72 4.24 -6.88 4.56
C ALA A 72 3.37 -6.15 3.52
N MET A 73 3.36 -6.61 2.27
CA MET A 73 2.56 -6.04 1.19
C MET A 73 1.77 -7.13 0.50
N SER A 74 0.45 -6.96 0.36
CA SER A 74 -0.42 -7.86 -0.39
C SER A 74 -0.90 -7.19 -1.67
N VAL A 75 -0.63 -7.81 -2.81
CA VAL A 75 -1.11 -7.37 -4.12
C VAL A 75 -2.22 -8.32 -4.55
N ARG A 76 -3.41 -7.77 -4.80
CA ARG A 76 -4.57 -8.54 -5.26
C ARG A 76 -5.08 -8.01 -6.58
N VAL A 77 -5.16 -8.89 -7.57
CA VAL A 77 -5.54 -8.52 -8.93
C VAL A 77 -6.56 -9.51 -9.47
N PRO A 78 -7.73 -9.05 -9.93
CA PRO A 78 -8.69 -9.93 -10.58
C PRO A 78 -8.10 -10.58 -11.84
N VAL A 79 -8.43 -11.85 -12.11
CA VAL A 79 -7.94 -12.59 -13.29
C VAL A 79 -8.39 -11.91 -14.60
N ARG A 80 -9.56 -11.23 -14.60
CA ARG A 80 -10.05 -10.48 -15.77
C ARG A 80 -9.10 -9.37 -16.21
N THR A 81 -8.32 -8.84 -15.28
CA THR A 81 -7.42 -7.71 -15.47
C THR A 81 -6.08 -8.13 -16.06
N VAL A 82 -5.69 -9.39 -15.87
CA VAL A 82 -4.40 -9.92 -16.30
C VAL A 82 -4.61 -11.26 -17.02
N PRO A 83 -5.10 -11.24 -18.28
CA PRO A 83 -5.41 -12.45 -19.04
C PRO A 83 -4.16 -13.26 -19.42
N THR A 84 -2.98 -12.67 -19.25
CA THR A 84 -1.67 -13.27 -19.46
C THR A 84 -1.31 -14.31 -18.39
N ILE A 85 -1.82 -14.16 -17.16
CA ILE A 85 -1.56 -15.11 -16.06
C ILE A 85 -2.65 -16.18 -16.07
N ARG A 86 -2.35 -17.32 -16.68
CA ARG A 86 -3.30 -18.44 -16.81
C ARG A 86 -3.03 -19.53 -15.78
N ASN A 87 -1.76 -19.71 -15.41
CA ASN A 87 -1.31 -20.77 -14.53
C ASN A 87 -0.56 -20.22 -13.31
N PHE A 88 -0.34 -21.08 -12.32
CA PHE A 88 0.46 -20.74 -11.14
C PHE A 88 1.94 -20.49 -11.47
N GLU A 89 2.46 -21.08 -12.54
CA GLU A 89 3.83 -20.85 -13.03
C GLU A 89 3.98 -19.40 -13.51
N ASP A 90 3.10 -18.94 -14.42
CA ASP A 90 3.02 -17.54 -14.84
C ASP A 90 2.85 -16.59 -13.63
N ALA A 91 2.05 -16.98 -12.64
CA ALA A 91 1.82 -16.19 -11.43
C ALA A 91 3.05 -16.12 -10.52
N THR A 92 3.92 -17.14 -10.57
CA THR A 92 5.17 -17.20 -9.79
C THR A 92 6.25 -16.37 -10.47
N ASP A 93 6.34 -16.41 -11.81
CA ASP A 93 7.26 -15.55 -12.57
C ASP A 93 6.94 -14.08 -12.35
N VAL A 94 5.65 -13.74 -12.35
CA VAL A 94 5.16 -12.39 -12.02
C VAL A 94 5.45 -12.04 -10.56
N ALA A 95 5.35 -12.98 -9.62
CA ALA A 95 5.73 -12.74 -8.24
C ALA A 95 7.20 -12.31 -8.12
N GLY A 96 8.10 -12.97 -8.87
CA GLY A 96 9.52 -12.60 -8.91
C GLY A 96 9.75 -11.19 -9.46
N GLN A 97 9.07 -10.80 -10.54
CA GLN A 97 9.16 -9.45 -11.09
C GLN A 97 8.59 -8.39 -10.14
N LEU A 98 7.47 -8.70 -9.48
CA LEU A 98 6.88 -7.81 -8.48
C LEU A 98 7.79 -7.66 -7.26
N MET A 99 8.45 -8.73 -6.82
CA MET A 99 9.38 -8.70 -5.69
C MET A 99 10.58 -7.77 -5.96
N ASP A 100 11.18 -7.88 -7.15
CA ASP A 100 12.32 -7.03 -7.58
C ASP A 100 11.92 -5.54 -7.63
N VAL A 101 10.76 -5.24 -8.22
CA VAL A 101 10.31 -3.84 -8.39
C VAL A 101 9.77 -3.22 -7.10
N LEU A 102 9.16 -4.02 -6.24
CA LEU A 102 8.70 -3.58 -4.92
C LEU A 102 9.84 -3.54 -3.89
N GLU A 103 11.06 -3.93 -4.28
CA GLU A 103 12.23 -4.06 -3.43
C GLU A 103 11.95 -4.89 -2.17
N MET A 104 11.24 -6.00 -2.32
CA MET A 104 10.88 -6.91 -1.23
C MET A 104 11.88 -8.08 -1.15
N ASP A 105 12.10 -8.62 0.05
CA ASP A 105 13.13 -9.66 0.28
C ASP A 105 12.59 -11.08 0.11
N ASP A 106 11.29 -11.29 0.32
CA ASP A 106 10.64 -12.60 0.20
C ASP A 106 9.20 -12.48 -0.33
N ALA A 107 8.70 -13.55 -0.94
CA ALA A 107 7.37 -13.66 -1.51
C ALA A 107 6.71 -14.99 -1.12
N GLU A 108 5.51 -14.92 -0.53
CA GLU A 108 4.69 -16.12 -0.33
C GLU A 108 4.21 -16.67 -1.69
N PRO A 109 3.96 -18.00 -1.79
CA PRO A 109 3.42 -18.61 -3.01
C PRO A 109 2.13 -17.90 -3.48
N PRO A 110 1.98 -17.66 -4.79
CA PRO A 110 0.78 -17.01 -5.32
C PRO A 110 -0.46 -17.85 -5.01
N THR A 111 -1.52 -17.19 -4.56
CA THR A 111 -2.80 -17.83 -4.27
C THR A 111 -3.88 -17.33 -5.21
N LEU A 112 -4.76 -18.24 -5.65
CA LEU A 112 -5.92 -17.91 -6.48
C LEU A 112 -7.19 -18.15 -5.67
N HIS A 113 -7.91 -17.07 -5.34
CA HIS A 113 -9.19 -17.16 -4.64
C HIS A 113 -10.27 -16.35 -5.36
N ARG A 114 -11.42 -16.97 -5.65
CA ARG A 114 -12.57 -16.30 -6.32
C ARG A 114 -12.19 -15.50 -7.58
N ARG A 115 -11.31 -16.06 -8.43
CA ARG A 115 -10.77 -15.40 -9.64
C ARG A 115 -9.99 -14.12 -9.34
N ILE A 116 -9.32 -14.06 -8.20
CA ILE A 116 -8.40 -12.99 -7.82
C ILE A 116 -7.08 -13.65 -7.49
N TRP A 117 -6.03 -13.25 -8.22
CA TRP A 117 -4.66 -13.56 -7.88
C TRP A 117 -4.25 -12.72 -6.68
N SER A 118 -3.62 -13.35 -5.70
CA SER A 118 -3.13 -12.70 -4.49
C SER A 118 -1.68 -13.10 -4.25
N TRP A 119 -0.83 -12.10 -4.25
CA TRP A 119 0.57 -12.18 -3.84
C TRP A 119 0.73 -11.51 -2.49
N LYS A 120 1.69 -12.00 -1.71
CA LYS A 120 2.13 -11.35 -0.49
C LYS A 120 3.65 -11.33 -0.49
N PHE A 121 4.18 -10.17 -0.15
CA PHE A 121 5.60 -9.90 -0.10
C PHE A 121 5.97 -9.44 1.30
N THR A 122 7.19 -9.76 1.72
CA THR A 122 7.77 -9.31 2.98
C THR A 122 9.16 -8.75 2.76
N ARG A 123 9.43 -7.59 3.33
CA ARG A 123 10.76 -7.03 3.59
C ARG A 123 11.09 -7.25 5.06
#